data_AF-A0AAJ0E895-F1
#
_entry.id   AF-A0AAJ0E895-F1
#
_cell.length_a   1.000
_cell.length_b   1.000
_cell.length_c   1.000
_cell.angle_alpha   90.00
_cell.angle_beta   90.00
_cell.angle_gamma   90.00
#
_symmetry.space_group_name_H-M   'P 1'
#
loop_
_entity.id
_entity.type
_entity.pdbx_description
1 polymer ?
#
loop_
_entity_poly.entity_id
_entity_poly.type
_entity_poly.pdbx_seq_one_letter_code
_entity_poly.pdbx_strand_id
1 'polypeptide(L)'
;MASSLDDIAASLAAYCAFISAQNRRALEVYVPFIAAAVPDDLEDDDDVEELRLDGLNTLLDANLQDFGVSEPIKVLTRYDELAPKIGLDGTYVMQDHEGTSDEREATRREYLSIIEENLRRKSREDVRESISIPEDFRVPAGLVDGVVGYGLPVFRNETHPAFWWGCRVYLCPHAERVMTPEDLTRHANLPDCW
;
A
#
# COMPACT_ATOMS: atom_id res chain seq x y z
N MET A 1 14.37 15.31 19.42
CA MET A 1 13.71 14.40 20.39
C MET A 1 13.06 13.31 19.57
N ALA A 2 13.24 12.04 19.92
CA ALA A 2 12.50 10.95 19.28
C ALA A 2 11.02 11.08 19.64
N SER A 3 10.13 10.81 18.69
CA SER A 3 8.68 10.81 18.95
C SER A 3 8.34 9.65 19.89
N SER A 4 7.38 9.83 20.81
CA SER A 4 6.93 8.70 21.62
C SER A 4 6.18 7.69 20.76
N LEU A 5 6.08 6.44 21.22
CA LEU A 5 5.28 5.42 20.54
C LEU A 5 3.83 5.87 20.35
N ASP A 6 3.27 6.51 21.38
CA ASP A 6 1.91 7.06 21.35
C ASP A 6 1.76 8.16 20.29
N ASP A 7 2.76 9.03 20.14
CA ASP A 7 2.74 10.08 19.10
C ASP A 7 2.78 9.48 17.68
N ILE A 8 3.59 8.44 17.47
CA ILE A 8 3.69 7.74 16.18
C ILE A 8 2.38 7.04 15.87
N ALA A 9 1.81 6.30 16.83
CA ALA A 9 0.54 5.61 16.66
C ALA A 9 -0.61 6.61 16.40
N ALA A 10 -0.65 7.71 17.13
CA ALA A 10 -1.65 8.77 16.93
C ALA A 10 -1.50 9.43 15.54
N SER A 11 -0.27 9.68 15.10
CA SER A 11 0.00 10.25 13.78
C SER A 11 -0.40 9.29 12.66
N LEU A 12 -0.11 8.00 12.80
CA LEU A 12 -0.54 6.98 11.85
C LEU A 12 -2.06 6.88 11.80
N ALA A 13 -2.74 6.86 12.95
CA ALA A 13 -4.21 6.84 13.00
C ALA A 13 -4.83 8.09 12.34
N ALA A 14 -4.27 9.27 12.58
CA ALA A 14 -4.72 10.52 11.95
C ALA A 14 -4.51 10.48 10.43
N TYR A 15 -3.37 9.95 9.98
CA TYR A 15 -3.08 9.73 8.56
C TYR A 15 -4.10 8.78 7.93
N CYS A 16 -4.32 7.62 8.56
CA CYS A 16 -5.29 6.62 8.11
C CYS A 16 -6.69 7.22 7.97
N ALA A 17 -7.16 7.93 9.00
CA ALA A 17 -8.47 8.57 9.00
C ALA A 17 -8.60 9.60 7.87
N PHE A 18 -7.56 10.40 7.63
CA PHE A 18 -7.56 11.40 6.56
C PHE A 18 -7.64 10.74 5.18
N ILE A 19 -6.74 9.80 4.88
CA ILE A 19 -6.70 9.14 3.56
C ILE A 19 -7.97 8.32 3.32
N SER A 20 -8.40 7.57 4.34
CA SER A 20 -9.63 6.79 4.33
C SER A 20 -10.85 7.66 4.01
N ALA A 21 -10.98 8.83 4.62
CA ALA A 21 -12.09 9.74 4.33
C ALA A 21 -12.06 10.26 2.88
N GLN A 22 -10.89 10.61 2.33
CA GLN A 22 -10.80 11.11 0.96
C GLN A 22 -11.10 10.01 -0.06
N ASN A 23 -10.53 8.83 0.11
CA ASN A 23 -10.74 7.70 -0.79
C ASN A 23 -12.19 7.19 -0.73
N ARG A 24 -12.82 7.19 0.45
CA ARG A 24 -14.25 6.88 0.59
C ARG A 24 -15.09 7.85 -0.24
N ARG A 25 -14.80 9.14 -0.17
CA ARG A 25 -15.50 10.19 -0.91
C ARG A 25 -15.37 10.02 -2.43
N ALA A 26 -14.22 9.57 -2.91
CA ALA A 26 -14.05 9.21 -4.31
C ALA A 26 -14.90 7.98 -4.68
N LEU A 27 -14.90 6.93 -3.86
CA LEU A 27 -15.71 5.74 -4.11
C LEU A 27 -17.21 5.99 -4.02
N GLU A 28 -17.66 6.95 -3.20
CA GLU A 28 -19.05 7.40 -3.17
C GLU A 28 -19.52 7.96 -4.53
N VAL A 29 -18.60 8.38 -5.41
CA VAL A 29 -18.89 8.79 -6.78
C VAL A 29 -18.75 7.62 -7.76
N TYR A 30 -17.65 6.89 -7.71
CA TYR A 30 -17.37 5.83 -8.68
C TYR A 30 -18.25 4.60 -8.51
N VAL A 31 -18.53 4.17 -7.28
CA VAL A 31 -19.30 2.94 -7.03
C VAL A 31 -20.72 3.03 -7.61
N PRO A 32 -21.51 4.10 -7.37
CA PRO A 32 -22.83 4.22 -8.00
C PRO A 32 -22.76 4.33 -9.52
N PHE A 33 -21.74 5.02 -10.05
CA PHE A 33 -21.55 5.15 -11.49
C PHE A 33 -21.29 3.78 -12.14
N ILE A 34 -20.38 2.98 -11.57
CA ILE A 34 -20.06 1.63 -12.05
C ILE A 34 -21.26 0.70 -11.87
N ALA A 35 -21.94 0.74 -10.72
CA ALA A 35 -23.12 -0.07 -10.46
C ALA A 35 -24.27 0.20 -11.44
N ALA A 36 -24.35 1.41 -12.00
CA ALA A 36 -25.37 1.79 -12.98
C ALA A 36 -24.88 1.68 -14.43
N ALA A 37 -23.60 1.37 -14.67
CA ALA A 37 -23.02 1.33 -16.00
C ALA A 37 -23.67 0.21 -16.84
N VAL A 38 -23.92 0.50 -18.12
CA VAL A 38 -24.33 -0.48 -19.12
C VAL A 38 -23.13 -0.61 -20.08
N PRO A 39 -22.41 -1.74 -20.10
CA PRO A 39 -21.28 -1.91 -20.98
C PRO A 39 -21.69 -1.79 -22.46
N ASP A 40 -20.88 -1.10 -23.26
CA ASP A 40 -21.20 -0.80 -24.66
C ASP A 40 -20.94 -1.99 -25.61
N ASP A 41 -20.01 -2.89 -25.25
CA ASP A 41 -19.62 -4.08 -26.01
C ASP A 41 -19.93 -5.34 -25.21
N LEU A 42 -21.22 -5.73 -25.15
CA LEU A 42 -21.64 -6.98 -24.53
C LEU A 42 -21.68 -8.10 -25.57
N GLU A 43 -20.93 -9.18 -25.33
CA GLU A 43 -21.15 -10.46 -25.98
C GLU A 43 -22.37 -11.18 -25.37
N ASP A 44 -22.99 -12.11 -26.10
CA ASP A 44 -24.27 -12.72 -25.71
C ASP A 44 -24.19 -13.53 -24.39
N ASP A 45 -22.98 -13.85 -23.90
CA ASP A 45 -22.70 -14.58 -22.67
C ASP A 45 -22.07 -13.72 -21.55
N ASP A 46 -21.88 -12.41 -21.75
CA ASP A 46 -21.28 -11.54 -20.73
C ASP A 46 -22.21 -11.33 -19.53
N ASP A 47 -21.68 -11.55 -18.32
CA ASP A 47 -22.35 -11.17 -17.07
C ASP A 47 -22.04 -9.70 -16.75
N VAL A 48 -23.05 -8.84 -16.90
CA VAL A 48 -22.95 -7.41 -16.62
C VAL A 48 -22.52 -7.14 -15.17
N GLU A 49 -22.93 -7.95 -14.20
CA GLU A 49 -22.53 -7.75 -12.80
C GLU A 49 -21.05 -8.11 -12.58
N GLU A 50 -20.56 -9.14 -13.29
CA GLU A 50 -19.14 -9.49 -13.30
C GLU A 50 -18.30 -8.37 -13.90
N LEU A 51 -18.69 -7.83 -15.06
CA LEU A 51 -18.01 -6.70 -15.70
C LEU A 51 -17.96 -5.44 -14.82
N ARG A 52 -19.05 -5.15 -14.09
CA ARG A 52 -19.08 -4.04 -13.13
C ARG A 52 -18.13 -4.27 -11.97
N LEU A 53 -18.09 -5.50 -11.45
CA LEU A 53 -17.18 -5.86 -10.37
C LEU A 53 -15.73 -5.79 -10.84
N ASP A 54 -15.44 -6.21 -12.08
CA ASP A 54 -14.11 -6.11 -12.69
C ASP A 54 -13.64 -4.68 -12.93
N GLY A 55 -14.56 -3.77 -13.30
CA GLY A 55 -14.27 -2.34 -13.35
C GLY A 55 -13.83 -1.79 -11.99
N LEU A 56 -14.46 -2.25 -10.90
CA LEU A 56 -14.05 -1.90 -9.54
C LEU A 56 -12.76 -2.59 -9.09
N ASN A 57 -12.57 -3.86 -9.47
CA ASN A 57 -11.34 -4.61 -9.19
C ASN A 57 -10.12 -3.89 -9.80
N THR A 58 -10.28 -3.40 -11.04
CA THR A 58 -9.26 -2.61 -11.73
C THR A 58 -8.98 -1.30 -10.99
N LEU A 59 -10.02 -0.55 -10.61
CA LEU A 59 -9.89 0.73 -9.89
C LEU A 59 -9.18 0.57 -8.53
N LEU A 60 -9.46 -0.55 -7.85
CA LEU A 60 -8.97 -0.87 -6.52
C LEU A 60 -7.69 -1.71 -6.51
N ASP A 61 -7.17 -2.11 -7.67
CA ASP A 61 -6.01 -3.01 -7.81
C ASP A 61 -6.12 -4.21 -6.85
N ALA A 62 -7.31 -4.81 -6.81
CA ALA A 62 -7.64 -5.88 -5.88
C ALA A 62 -8.78 -6.74 -6.44
N ASN A 63 -8.78 -8.03 -6.10
CA ASN A 63 -9.87 -8.94 -6.40
C ASN A 63 -10.89 -8.91 -5.25
N LEU A 64 -12.00 -8.19 -5.43
CA LEU A 64 -13.02 -7.99 -4.40
C LEU A 64 -13.70 -9.28 -3.94
N GLN A 65 -13.74 -10.30 -4.81
CA GLN A 65 -14.29 -11.61 -4.50
C GLN A 65 -13.51 -12.30 -3.38
N ASP A 66 -12.20 -12.07 -3.26
CA ASP A 66 -11.36 -12.62 -2.18
C ASP A 66 -11.78 -12.09 -0.80
N PHE A 67 -12.48 -10.95 -0.76
CA PHE A 67 -13.05 -10.38 0.46
C PHE A 67 -14.53 -10.71 0.63
N GLY A 68 -15.11 -11.57 -0.21
CA GLY A 68 -16.54 -11.89 -0.21
C GLY A 68 -17.41 -10.72 -0.67
N VAL A 69 -16.87 -9.81 -1.50
CA VAL A 69 -17.63 -8.73 -2.12
C VAL A 69 -18.02 -9.17 -3.53
N SER A 70 -19.32 -9.40 -3.71
CA SER A 70 -19.90 -9.88 -4.98
C SER A 70 -20.68 -8.82 -5.74
N GLU A 71 -20.84 -7.63 -5.17
CA GLU A 71 -21.64 -6.54 -5.74
C GLU A 71 -20.92 -5.22 -5.53
N PRO A 72 -20.86 -4.32 -6.54
CA PRO A 72 -20.23 -3.01 -6.44
C PRO A 72 -20.59 -2.23 -5.17
N ILE A 73 -21.88 -2.18 -4.84
CA ILE A 73 -22.38 -1.36 -3.72
C ILE A 73 -21.88 -1.84 -2.36
N LYS A 74 -21.51 -3.13 -2.23
CA LYS A 74 -20.99 -3.70 -0.99
C LYS A 74 -19.61 -3.14 -0.61
N VAL A 75 -18.89 -2.54 -1.56
CA VAL A 75 -17.63 -1.85 -1.27
C VAL A 75 -17.85 -0.69 -0.29
N LEU A 76 -18.92 0.09 -0.45
CA LEU A 76 -19.21 1.22 0.44
C LEU A 76 -19.73 0.78 1.81
N THR A 77 -20.52 -0.29 1.87
CA THR A 77 -21.06 -0.79 3.14
C THR A 77 -20.01 -1.53 3.98
N ARG A 78 -19.02 -2.14 3.32
CA ARG A 78 -17.88 -2.83 3.96
C ARG A 78 -16.59 -2.02 3.94
N TYR A 79 -16.69 -0.72 3.67
CA TYR A 79 -15.52 0.13 3.43
C TYR A 79 -14.49 0.08 4.56
N ASP A 80 -14.93 0.17 5.82
CA ASP A 80 -14.03 0.20 6.97
C ASP A 80 -13.28 -1.14 7.17
N GLU A 81 -13.86 -2.25 6.70
CA GLU A 81 -13.22 -3.57 6.71
C GLU A 81 -12.20 -3.71 5.56
N LEU A 82 -12.55 -3.19 4.38
CA LEU A 82 -11.74 -3.30 3.18
C LEU A 82 -10.57 -2.31 3.19
N ALA A 83 -10.76 -1.12 3.75
CA ALA A 83 -9.80 -0.03 3.66
C ALA A 83 -8.37 -0.41 4.07
N PRO A 84 -8.12 -1.06 5.23
CA PRO A 84 -6.77 -1.48 5.61
C PRO A 84 -6.24 -2.68 4.80
N LYS A 85 -7.14 -3.47 4.20
CA LYS A 85 -6.82 -4.69 3.43
C LYS A 85 -6.29 -4.39 2.04
N ILE A 86 -6.91 -3.40 1.37
CA ILE A 86 -6.56 -2.99 0.00
C ILE A 86 -5.91 -1.60 -0.06
N GLY A 87 -5.62 -1.02 1.11
CA GLY A 87 -4.92 0.23 1.31
C GLY A 87 -5.65 1.47 0.85
N LEU A 88 -6.96 1.52 1.08
CA LEU A 88 -7.76 2.75 0.92
C LEU A 88 -7.59 3.71 2.10
N ASP A 89 -7.04 3.27 3.23
CA ASP A 89 -6.66 4.15 4.34
C ASP A 89 -5.20 4.63 4.27
N GLY A 90 -4.49 4.36 3.17
CA GLY A 90 -3.08 4.74 3.03
C GLY A 90 -2.11 3.80 3.75
N THR A 91 -2.58 2.67 4.27
CA THR A 91 -1.72 1.62 4.82
C THR A 91 -1.97 0.29 4.13
N TYR A 92 -1.10 -0.67 4.34
CA TYR A 92 -1.36 -2.05 3.94
C TYR A 92 -1.10 -2.97 5.10
N VAL A 93 -1.97 -3.96 5.24
CA VAL A 93 -1.79 -5.11 6.13
C VAL A 93 -1.94 -6.36 5.26
N MET A 94 -0.84 -7.08 5.03
CA MET A 94 -0.87 -8.23 4.12
C MET A 94 -1.75 -9.33 4.69
N GLN A 95 -2.56 -9.93 3.83
CA GLN A 95 -3.52 -10.98 4.20
C GLN A 95 -2.85 -12.35 4.35
N ASP A 96 -1.80 -12.62 3.57
CA ASP A 96 -0.97 -13.82 3.73
C ASP A 96 -0.17 -13.80 5.05
N HIS A 97 -0.24 -12.69 5.78
CA HIS A 97 0.21 -12.56 7.16
C HIS A 97 -0.93 -12.78 8.17
N GLU A 98 -1.95 -13.55 7.83
CA GLU A 98 -2.88 -14.19 8.78
C GLU A 98 -2.21 -15.25 9.68
N GLY A 99 -0.88 -15.29 9.71
CA GLY A 99 -0.13 -15.95 10.76
C GLY A 99 -0.39 -15.33 12.14
N THR A 100 0.01 -16.08 13.16
CA THR A 100 0.10 -15.57 14.53
C THR A 100 0.91 -14.27 14.59
N SER A 101 0.70 -13.45 15.62
CA SER A 101 1.49 -12.21 15.83
C SER A 101 3.01 -12.44 15.73
N ASP A 102 3.48 -13.63 16.11
CA ASP A 102 4.89 -14.02 16.09
C ASP A 102 5.42 -14.25 14.66
N GLU A 103 4.61 -14.85 13.78
CA GLU A 103 4.97 -15.08 12.37
C GLU A 103 5.08 -13.76 11.61
N ARG A 104 4.14 -12.84 11.83
CA ARG A 104 4.19 -11.49 11.22
C ARG A 104 5.45 -10.74 11.65
N GLU A 105 5.78 -10.81 12.93
CA GLU A 105 6.98 -10.18 13.48
C GLU A 105 8.27 -10.83 12.95
N ALA A 106 8.28 -12.16 12.75
CA ALA A 106 9.41 -12.85 12.15
C ALA A 106 9.64 -12.41 10.70
N THR A 107 8.60 -12.38 9.86
CA THR A 107 8.71 -11.93 8.46
C THR A 107 9.15 -10.48 8.37
N ARG A 108 8.60 -9.60 9.21
CA ARG A 108 9.01 -8.21 9.28
C ARG A 108 10.48 -8.06 9.64
N ARG A 109 10.95 -8.82 10.64
CA ARG A 109 12.35 -8.80 11.06
C ARG A 109 13.28 -9.25 9.93
N GLU A 110 12.90 -10.30 9.21
CA GLU A 110 13.64 -10.78 8.04
C GLU A 110 13.70 -9.69 6.95
N TYR A 111 12.57 -9.09 6.60
CA TYR A 111 12.52 -7.97 5.65
C TYR A 111 13.44 -6.82 6.06
N LEU A 112 13.34 -6.33 7.30
CA LEU A 112 14.16 -5.23 7.78
C LEU A 112 15.65 -5.58 7.78
N SER A 113 16.00 -6.83 8.11
CA SER A 113 17.38 -7.33 8.04
C SER A 113 17.92 -7.30 6.62
N ILE A 114 17.13 -7.73 5.62
CA ILE A 114 17.53 -7.69 4.20
C ILE A 114 17.75 -6.24 3.76
N ILE A 115 16.88 -5.31 4.16
CA ILE A 115 17.01 -3.89 3.84
C ILE A 115 18.27 -3.31 4.50
N GLU A 116 18.52 -3.56 5.79
CA GLU A 116 19.71 -3.08 6.49
C GLU A 116 21.00 -3.63 5.88
N GLU A 117 21.07 -4.92 5.58
CA GLU A 117 22.24 -5.51 4.92
C GLU A 117 22.52 -4.84 3.58
N ASN A 118 21.47 -4.58 2.79
CA ASN A 118 21.60 -3.89 1.52
C ASN A 118 21.95 -2.41 1.66
N LEU A 119 21.43 -1.72 2.68
CA LEU A 119 21.83 -0.36 3.02
C LEU A 119 23.34 -0.32 3.29
N ARG A 120 23.86 -1.20 4.14
CA ARG A 120 25.31 -1.29 4.39
C ARG A 120 26.07 -1.60 3.11
N ARG A 121 25.63 -2.59 2.33
CA ARG A 121 26.32 -3.02 1.10
C ARG A 121 26.36 -1.93 0.03
N LYS A 122 25.29 -1.17 -0.16
CA LYS A 122 25.16 -0.18 -1.26
C LYS A 122 25.55 1.24 -0.85
N SER A 123 25.67 1.52 0.44
CA SER A 123 26.10 2.83 0.93
C SER A 123 27.59 3.09 0.73
N ARG A 124 27.96 4.36 0.86
CA ARG A 124 29.36 4.79 0.87
C ARG A 124 30.13 4.16 2.04
N GLU A 125 31.42 3.94 1.83
CA GLU A 125 32.30 3.29 2.80
C GLU A 125 32.33 4.00 4.16
N ASP A 126 32.25 5.34 4.17
CA ASP A 126 32.30 6.17 5.38
C ASP A 126 31.05 6.05 6.29
N VAL A 127 29.96 5.48 5.79
CA VAL A 127 28.71 5.29 6.55
C VAL A 127 28.25 3.83 6.62
N ARG A 128 28.92 2.91 5.92
CA ARG A 128 28.52 1.49 5.84
C ARG A 128 28.39 0.82 7.21
N GLU A 129 29.26 1.15 8.16
CA GLU A 129 29.27 0.54 9.49
C GLU A 129 28.27 1.19 10.47
N SER A 130 27.84 2.42 10.19
CA SER A 130 26.96 3.20 11.06
C SER A 130 25.52 3.30 10.55
N ILE A 131 25.27 3.00 9.28
CA ILE A 131 23.93 3.03 8.69
C ILE A 131 23.06 1.89 9.24
N SER A 132 21.88 2.27 9.72
CA SER A 132 20.84 1.37 10.20
C SER A 132 19.47 1.98 9.92
N ILE A 133 18.44 1.14 9.97
CA ILE A 133 17.06 1.62 9.99
C ILE A 133 16.84 2.32 11.35
N PRO A 134 16.26 3.53 11.38
CA PRO A 134 15.97 4.22 12.64
C PRO A 134 14.98 3.42 13.51
N GLU A 135 15.18 3.43 14.84
CA GLU A 135 14.24 2.80 15.79
C GLU A 135 12.82 3.37 15.66
N ASP A 136 12.70 4.68 15.44
CA ASP A 136 11.41 5.35 15.23
C ASP A 136 10.67 4.81 13.99
N PHE A 137 11.37 4.25 12.99
CA PHE A 137 10.74 3.59 11.84
C PHE A 137 10.26 2.16 12.17
N ARG A 138 10.89 1.48 13.14
CA ARG A 138 10.44 0.16 13.58
C ARG A 138 9.07 0.22 14.25
N VAL A 139 8.71 1.35 14.87
CA VAL A 139 7.40 1.57 15.50
C VAL A 139 6.24 1.49 14.50
N PRO A 140 6.15 2.33 13.44
CA PRO A 140 5.09 2.22 12.44
C PRO A 140 5.18 0.91 11.65
N ALA A 141 6.39 0.39 11.39
CA ALA A 141 6.54 -0.94 10.80
C ALA A 141 5.96 -2.05 11.69
N GLY A 142 5.93 -1.83 13.00
CA GLY A 142 5.27 -2.69 13.98
C GLY A 142 3.75 -2.74 13.85
N LEU A 143 3.15 -1.63 13.38
CA LEU A 143 1.70 -1.41 13.36
C LEU A 143 1.06 -1.78 12.03
N VAL A 144 1.76 -1.54 10.91
CA VAL A 144 1.28 -1.81 9.55
C VAL A 144 2.38 -2.43 8.72
N ASP A 145 2.02 -3.12 7.63
CA ASP A 145 3.00 -3.73 6.72
C ASP A 145 3.48 -2.77 5.65
N GLY A 146 2.79 -1.65 5.41
CA GLY A 146 3.20 -0.61 4.47
C GLY A 146 2.46 0.71 4.69
N VAL A 147 3.05 1.81 4.22
CA VAL A 147 2.45 3.15 4.23
C VAL A 147 2.58 3.75 2.83
N VAL A 148 1.44 3.98 2.19
CA VAL A 148 1.30 4.37 0.78
C VAL A 148 0.54 5.68 0.65
N GLY A 149 0.77 6.40 -0.45
CA GLY A 149 0.20 7.73 -0.65
C GLY A 149 -1.33 7.81 -0.78
N TYR A 150 -1.80 9.04 -0.97
CA TYR A 150 -3.19 9.36 -1.29
C TYR A 150 -3.60 8.85 -2.69
N GLY A 151 -4.89 8.56 -2.85
CA GLY A 151 -5.51 8.19 -4.13
C GLY A 151 -6.01 6.76 -4.16
N LEU A 152 -6.83 6.46 -5.17
CA LEU A 152 -7.29 5.10 -5.44
C LEU A 152 -6.11 4.24 -5.95
N PRO A 153 -6.08 2.94 -5.61
CA PRO A 153 -4.93 2.08 -5.88
C PRO A 153 -4.43 2.11 -7.32
N VAL A 154 -5.31 2.06 -8.34
CA VAL A 154 -4.88 2.08 -9.75
C VAL A 154 -4.03 3.32 -10.09
N PHE A 155 -4.47 4.50 -9.66
CA PHE A 155 -3.75 5.74 -9.97
C PHE A 155 -2.51 5.90 -9.09
N ARG A 156 -2.65 5.58 -7.80
CA ARG A 156 -1.57 5.74 -6.84
C ARG A 156 -0.40 4.81 -7.15
N ASN A 157 -0.66 3.54 -7.45
CA ASN A 157 0.38 2.54 -7.61
C ASN A 157 1.23 2.80 -8.86
N GLU A 158 0.68 3.49 -9.86
CA GLU A 158 1.39 3.90 -11.07
C GLU A 158 2.18 5.21 -10.91
N THR A 159 1.65 6.18 -10.15
CA THR A 159 2.13 7.57 -10.22
C THR A 159 2.73 8.11 -8.93
N HIS A 160 2.40 7.52 -7.77
CA HIS A 160 2.79 8.07 -6.48
C HIS A 160 3.85 7.22 -5.77
N PRO A 161 4.92 7.84 -5.24
CA PRO A 161 5.86 7.13 -4.40
C PRO A 161 5.17 6.75 -3.07
N ALA A 162 5.29 5.49 -2.65
CA ALA A 162 4.98 5.14 -1.28
C ALA A 162 6.10 5.58 -0.34
N PHE A 163 5.73 5.90 0.89
CA PHE A 163 6.70 6.08 1.96
C PHE A 163 7.42 4.76 2.25
N TRP A 164 6.66 3.66 2.31
CA TRP A 164 7.19 2.32 2.51
C TRP A 164 6.23 1.27 1.92
N TRP A 165 6.69 0.56 0.91
CA TRP A 165 5.91 -0.48 0.21
C TRP A 165 5.79 -1.80 0.97
N GLY A 166 6.49 -1.96 2.10
CA GLY A 166 6.29 -3.15 2.93
C GLY A 166 6.85 -4.46 2.42
N CYS A 167 6.47 -5.55 3.08
CA CYS A 167 6.78 -6.92 2.66
C CYS A 167 6.00 -7.39 1.41
N ARG A 168 5.49 -6.49 0.56
CA ARG A 168 4.74 -6.85 -0.66
C ARG A 168 5.53 -7.85 -1.52
N VAL A 169 4.93 -9.03 -1.73
CA VAL A 169 5.51 -10.21 -2.42
C VAL A 169 5.84 -9.95 -3.90
N TYR A 170 5.18 -8.96 -4.53
CA TYR A 170 5.23 -8.76 -5.98
C TYR A 170 6.14 -7.64 -6.49
N LEU A 171 6.85 -6.91 -5.63
CA LEU A 171 7.67 -5.75 -6.03
C LEU A 171 9.16 -6.01 -5.76
N CYS A 172 9.81 -6.73 -6.68
CA CYS A 172 11.24 -7.09 -6.75
C CYS A 172 11.81 -7.81 -5.50
N PRO A 173 12.97 -8.51 -5.61
CA PRO A 173 13.73 -8.88 -4.41
C PRO A 173 13.91 -7.63 -3.54
N HIS A 174 13.53 -7.66 -2.26
CA HIS A 174 13.55 -6.47 -1.37
C HIS A 174 14.89 -5.70 -1.41
N ALA A 175 15.99 -6.42 -1.68
CA ALA A 175 17.33 -5.90 -1.91
C ALA A 175 17.44 -4.84 -3.03
N GLU A 176 16.61 -4.90 -4.06
CA GLU A 176 16.62 -4.00 -5.22
C GLU A 176 16.03 -2.62 -4.88
N ARG A 177 15.24 -2.51 -3.81
CA ARG A 177 14.65 -1.25 -3.36
C ARG A 177 15.66 -0.30 -2.74
N VAL A 178 16.76 -0.83 -2.20
CA VAL A 178 17.86 -0.01 -1.70
C VAL A 178 18.65 0.51 -2.90
N MET A 179 18.59 1.82 -3.13
CA MET A 179 19.35 2.49 -4.19
C MET A 179 20.80 2.74 -3.75
N THR A 180 21.74 2.74 -4.70
CA THR A 180 23.08 3.28 -4.44
C THR A 180 23.04 4.81 -4.37
N PRO A 181 24.06 5.50 -3.84
CA PRO A 181 24.16 6.96 -3.90
C PRO A 181 24.00 7.54 -5.31
N GLU A 182 24.53 6.86 -6.33
CA GLU A 182 24.41 7.27 -7.73
C GLU A 182 22.97 7.13 -8.23
N ASP A 183 22.29 6.03 -7.88
CA ASP A 183 20.88 5.82 -8.23
C ASP A 183 19.98 6.83 -7.53
N LEU A 184 20.23 7.14 -6.25
CA LEU A 184 19.53 8.19 -5.52
C LEU A 184 19.73 9.56 -6.17
N THR A 185 20.96 9.87 -6.58
CA THR A 185 21.27 11.12 -7.28
C THR A 185 20.55 11.18 -8.62
N ARG A 186 20.49 10.07 -9.37
CA ARG A 186 19.73 10.00 -10.63
C ARG A 186 18.24 10.21 -10.38
N HIS A 187 17.69 9.56 -9.34
CA HIS A 187 16.28 9.66 -9.00
C HIS A 187 15.88 11.07 -8.54
N ALA A 188 16.71 11.71 -7.71
CA ALA A 188 16.49 13.08 -7.24
C ALA A 188 16.63 14.14 -8.34
N ASN A 189 17.28 13.81 -9.46
CA ASN A 189 17.46 14.69 -10.61
C ASN A 189 16.60 14.28 -11.81
N LEU A 190 15.63 13.37 -11.64
CA LEU A 190 14.61 13.16 -12.67
C LEU A 190 13.87 14.48 -12.89
N PRO A 191 13.59 14.88 -14.14
CA PRO A 191 12.78 16.05 -14.39
C PRO A 191 11.46 15.92 -13.62
N ASP A 192 10.96 17.03 -13.08
CA ASP A 192 9.64 17.11 -12.47
C ASP A 192 8.59 16.69 -13.51
N CYS A 193 8.31 15.39 -13.59
CA CYS A 193 7.27 14.84 -14.42
C CYS A 193 5.94 15.12 -13.70
N TRP A 194 5.31 16.24 -14.06
CA TRP A 194 3.90 16.54 -13.78
C TRP A 194 3.10 16.46 -15.06
#